data_AF-A0A4S4NFE2-F1
#
_entry.id   AF-A0A4S4NFE2-F1
#
_cell.length_a   1.000
_cell.length_b   1.000
_cell.length_c   1.000
_cell.angle_alpha   90.00
_cell.angle_beta   90.00
_cell.angle_gamma   90.00
#
_symmetry.space_group_name_H-M   'P 1'
#
loop_
_entity.id
_entity.type
_entity.pdbx_description
1 polymer ?
#
loop_
_entity_poly.entity_id
_entity_poly.type
_entity_poly.pdbx_seq_one_letter_code
_entity_poly.pdbx_strand_id
1 'polypeptide(L)'
;MPTSYQAPMAGDKEKPSSVSQSLETNAKTETARVSNLLDTKGRALITITAGETISNAVKILRDEKIGALVVLDSHGALEGILSERDIVRKLAETPGQTLPQTVAENMTRDVKTCGPDDTLVSVLRRMSEGRFRHMPVMERGAVVAMITTGDVVNYRLTELEHEALQLKQLIVG
;
A
#
# COMPACT_ATOMS: atom_id res chain seq x y z
N MET A 1 -15.94 47.86 2.12
CA MET A 1 -16.96 47.21 2.97
C MET A 1 -17.16 45.80 2.44
N PRO A 2 -16.93 44.72 3.21
CA PRO A 2 -17.24 43.38 2.72
C PRO A 2 -18.76 43.17 2.78
N THR A 3 -19.30 42.68 1.67
CA THR A 3 -20.70 42.33 1.48
C THR A 3 -21.09 41.22 2.45
N SER A 4 -22.16 41.42 3.22
CA SER A 4 -22.68 40.49 4.21
C SER A 4 -23.08 39.14 3.59
N TYR A 5 -22.60 38.06 4.20
CA TYR A 5 -23.10 36.70 3.92
C TYR A 5 -24.61 36.64 4.16
N GLN A 6 -25.37 36.18 3.16
CA GLN A 6 -26.79 35.84 3.32
C GLN A 6 -26.95 34.33 3.39
N ALA A 7 -27.68 33.86 4.41
CA ALA A 7 -28.00 32.45 4.56
C ALA A 7 -29.09 32.04 3.53
N PRO A 8 -28.99 30.84 2.93
CA PRO A 8 -29.96 30.36 1.95
C PRO A 8 -31.36 30.21 2.58
N MET A 9 -32.38 30.63 1.85
CA MET A 9 -33.79 30.58 2.26
C MET A 9 -34.47 29.32 1.73
N ALA A 10 -35.55 28.90 2.38
CA ALA A 10 -36.35 27.75 1.98
C ALA A 10 -36.92 27.95 0.57
N GLY A 11 -36.28 27.34 -0.43
CA GLY A 11 -36.53 27.56 -1.85
C GLY A 11 -35.27 27.51 -2.73
N ASP A 12 -34.08 27.61 -2.14
CA ASP A 12 -32.83 27.34 -2.86
C ASP A 12 -32.79 25.86 -3.26
N LYS A 13 -32.92 25.61 -4.57
CA LYS A 13 -32.89 24.26 -5.15
C LYS A 13 -31.59 23.57 -4.74
N GLU A 14 -31.71 22.37 -4.20
CA GLU A 14 -30.58 21.49 -3.89
C GLU A 14 -29.63 21.48 -5.09
N LYS A 15 -28.37 21.86 -4.86
CA LYS A 15 -27.30 21.60 -5.83
C LYS A 15 -27.34 20.10 -6.13
N PRO A 16 -27.24 19.67 -7.41
CA PRO A 16 -27.18 18.26 -7.71
C PRO A 16 -25.98 17.69 -6.95
N SER A 17 -26.27 16.76 -6.05
CA SER A 17 -25.26 15.98 -5.36
C SER A 17 -24.37 15.36 -6.44
N SER A 18 -23.07 15.62 -6.37
CA SER A 18 -22.11 14.92 -7.21
C SER A 18 -22.00 13.48 -6.72
N VAL A 19 -22.97 12.65 -7.06
CA VAL A 19 -22.89 11.22 -6.84
C VAL A 19 -23.43 10.53 -8.07
N SER A 20 -22.51 10.15 -8.95
CA SER A 20 -22.63 8.85 -9.62
C SER A 20 -21.24 8.40 -10.05
N GLN A 21 -20.49 7.83 -9.11
CA GLN A 21 -19.62 6.74 -9.50
C GLN A 21 -20.57 5.64 -9.96
N SER A 22 -20.49 5.23 -11.24
CA SER A 22 -21.38 4.21 -11.78
C SER A 22 -21.18 2.90 -11.02
N LEU A 23 -22.23 2.07 -10.99
CA LEU A 23 -22.17 0.73 -10.38
C LEU A 23 -21.02 -0.10 -10.96
N GLU A 24 -20.66 0.14 -12.22
CA GLU A 24 -19.53 -0.48 -12.93
C GLU A 24 -18.16 -0.07 -12.35
N THR A 25 -17.99 1.21 -12.02
CA THR A 25 -16.77 1.72 -11.36
C THR A 25 -16.57 1.05 -10.00
N ASN A 26 -17.64 0.84 -9.22
CA ASN A 26 -17.54 0.13 -7.95
C ASN A 26 -17.35 -1.39 -8.13
N ALA A 27 -18.02 -2.01 -9.10
CA ALA A 27 -17.92 -3.45 -9.36
C ALA A 27 -16.54 -3.89 -9.88
N LYS A 28 -15.87 -3.07 -10.71
CA LYS A 28 -14.47 -3.33 -11.10
C LYS A 28 -13.50 -3.23 -9.93
N THR A 29 -13.78 -2.34 -8.97
CA THR A 29 -12.96 -2.21 -7.76
C THR A 29 -13.04 -3.46 -6.89
N GLU A 30 -14.21 -4.10 -6.81
CA GLU A 30 -14.38 -5.34 -6.03
C GLU A 30 -13.70 -6.57 -6.65
N THR A 31 -13.45 -6.55 -7.97
CA THR A 31 -12.93 -7.71 -8.71
C THR A 31 -11.43 -7.65 -9.02
N ALA A 32 -10.80 -6.47 -8.95
CA ALA A 32 -9.37 -6.32 -9.20
C ALA A 32 -8.53 -7.17 -8.24
N ARG A 33 -7.55 -7.91 -8.79
CA ARG A 33 -6.69 -8.83 -8.05
C ARG A 33 -5.27 -8.28 -7.90
N VAL A 34 -4.53 -8.88 -6.96
CA VAL A 34 -3.11 -8.59 -6.76
C VAL A 34 -2.31 -8.81 -8.05
N SER A 35 -2.60 -9.85 -8.82
CA SER A 35 -1.99 -10.10 -10.14
C SER A 35 -2.12 -8.91 -11.09
N ASN A 36 -3.31 -8.31 -11.21
CA ASN A 36 -3.52 -7.14 -12.07
C ASN A 36 -2.66 -5.94 -11.64
N LEU A 37 -2.53 -5.71 -10.33
CA LEU A 37 -1.66 -4.66 -9.80
C LEU A 37 -0.18 -4.95 -10.11
N LEU A 38 0.26 -6.21 -9.96
CA LEU A 38 1.63 -6.62 -10.23
C LEU A 38 2.00 -6.53 -11.72
N ASP A 39 1.03 -6.71 -12.62
CA ASP A 39 1.26 -6.53 -14.07
C ASP A 39 1.61 -5.08 -14.41
N THR A 40 1.02 -4.11 -13.69
CA THR A 40 1.28 -2.67 -13.90
C THR A 40 2.49 -2.17 -13.12
N LYS A 41 2.64 -2.54 -11.84
CA LYS A 41 3.73 -2.08 -10.97
C LYS A 41 5.05 -2.81 -11.23
N GLY A 42 4.98 -4.07 -11.67
CA GLY A 42 6.08 -5.01 -11.64
C GLY A 42 6.26 -5.69 -10.28
N ARG A 43 7.28 -6.55 -10.19
CA ARG A 43 7.52 -7.46 -9.06
C ARG A 43 8.81 -7.14 -8.28
N ALA A 44 9.13 -5.85 -8.15
CA ALA A 44 10.32 -5.44 -7.40
C ALA A 44 10.22 -5.90 -5.94
N LEU A 45 11.27 -6.57 -5.48
CA LEU A 45 11.39 -7.09 -4.12
C LEU A 45 12.75 -6.67 -3.56
N ILE A 46 12.73 -5.80 -2.55
CA ILE A 46 13.92 -5.42 -1.79
C ILE A 46 13.91 -6.18 -0.48
N THR A 47 15.01 -6.86 -0.20
CA THR A 47 15.14 -7.80 0.91
C THR A 47 16.32 -7.43 1.80
N ILE A 48 16.28 -7.90 3.04
CA ILE A 48 17.36 -7.80 4.01
C ILE A 48 17.48 -9.12 4.77
N THR A 49 18.63 -9.40 5.36
CA THR A 49 18.80 -10.59 6.21
C THR A 49 18.60 -10.26 7.69
N ALA A 50 18.21 -11.25 8.49
CA ALA A 50 17.94 -11.05 9.92
C ALA A 50 19.17 -10.61 10.74
N GLY A 51 20.38 -10.95 10.28
CA GLY A 51 21.64 -10.60 10.94
C GLY A 51 22.14 -9.18 10.66
N GLU A 52 21.55 -8.47 9.71
CA GLU A 52 21.94 -7.09 9.42
C GLU A 52 21.49 -6.11 10.52
N THR A 53 22.11 -4.94 10.56
CA THR A 53 21.80 -3.92 11.58
C THR A 53 20.65 -3.02 11.14
N ILE A 54 19.96 -2.43 12.12
CA ILE A 54 18.96 -1.38 11.85
C ILE A 54 19.59 -0.18 11.14
N SER A 55 20.86 0.14 11.41
CA SER A 55 21.59 1.17 10.67
C SER A 55 21.65 0.88 9.17
N ASN A 56 21.88 -0.37 8.76
CA ASN A 56 21.88 -0.73 7.35
C ASN A 56 20.46 -0.70 6.77
N ALA A 57 19.49 -1.26 7.50
CA ALA A 57 18.09 -1.24 7.09
C ALA A 57 17.58 0.17 6.78
N VAL A 58 17.87 1.16 7.63
CA VAL A 58 17.48 2.56 7.42
C VAL A 58 18.10 3.16 6.16
N LYS A 59 19.36 2.81 5.83
CA LYS A 59 20.01 3.26 4.59
C LYS A 59 19.29 2.70 3.37
N ILE A 60 18.98 1.40 3.37
CA ILE A 60 18.25 0.75 2.28
C ILE A 60 16.86 1.39 2.10
N LEU A 61 16.10 1.56 3.19
CA LEU A 61 14.78 2.21 3.16
C LEU A 61 14.86 3.60 2.52
N ARG A 62 15.87 4.40 2.91
CA ARG A 62 16.10 5.75 2.36
C ARG A 62 16.46 5.72 0.88
N ASP A 63 17.43 4.89 0.50
CA ASP A 63 18.01 4.89 -0.84
C ASP A 63 17.02 4.33 -1.87
N GLU A 64 16.27 3.30 -1.50
CA GLU A 64 15.22 2.69 -2.33
C GLU A 64 13.88 3.44 -2.25
N LYS A 65 13.74 4.40 -1.32
CA LYS A 65 12.51 5.19 -1.09
C LYS A 65 11.29 4.30 -0.78
N ILE A 66 11.49 3.30 0.07
CA ILE A 66 10.47 2.33 0.48
C ILE A 66 10.26 2.35 2.00
N GLY A 67 9.08 1.89 2.45
CA GLY A 67 8.70 1.94 3.86
C GLY A 67 8.82 0.62 4.63
N ALA A 68 9.21 -0.47 3.96
CA ALA A 68 9.45 -1.76 4.58
C ALA A 68 10.41 -2.64 3.78
N LEU A 69 11.03 -3.59 4.47
CA LEU A 69 11.93 -4.60 3.93
C LEU A 69 11.38 -5.98 4.26
N VAL A 70 11.39 -6.89 3.29
CA VAL A 70 11.16 -8.31 3.54
C VAL A 70 12.44 -8.91 4.11
N VAL A 71 12.30 -9.66 5.20
CA VAL A 71 13.41 -10.40 5.79
C VAL A 71 13.36 -11.83 5.29
N LEU A 72 14.39 -12.24 4.56
CA LEU A 72 14.54 -13.60 4.05
C LEU A 72 15.71 -14.30 4.73
N ASP A 73 15.60 -15.62 4.87
CA ASP A 73 16.72 -16.47 5.27
C ASP A 73 17.68 -16.75 4.11
N SER A 74 18.75 -17.53 4.37
CA SER A 74 19.73 -17.92 3.36
C SER A 74 19.19 -18.80 2.23
N HIS A 75 18.00 -19.37 2.41
CA HIS A 75 17.31 -20.20 1.42
C HIS A 75 16.20 -19.44 0.68
N GLY A 76 16.01 -18.14 0.97
CA GLY A 76 14.97 -17.31 0.37
C GLY A 76 13.59 -17.48 1.00
N ALA A 77 13.49 -18.16 2.15
CA ALA A 77 12.23 -18.29 2.88
C ALA A 77 11.93 -17.01 3.68
N LEU A 78 10.64 -16.68 3.81
CA LEU A 78 10.17 -15.52 4.56
C LEU A 78 10.39 -15.72 6.07
N GLU A 79 11.29 -14.95 6.67
CA GLU A 79 11.55 -14.99 8.12
C GLU A 79 10.84 -13.85 8.87
N GLY A 80 10.59 -12.72 8.18
CA GLY A 80 9.97 -11.56 8.81
C GLY A 80 9.75 -10.38 7.88
N ILE A 81 9.27 -9.28 8.46
CA ILE A 81 9.18 -7.97 7.81
C ILE A 81 9.62 -6.89 8.78
N LEU A 82 10.39 -5.91 8.29
CA LEU A 82 10.79 -4.74 9.07
C LEU A 82 10.28 -3.48 8.38
N SER A 83 9.44 -2.70 9.06
CA SER A 83 8.93 -1.42 8.58
C SER A 83 9.54 -0.23 9.31
N GLU A 84 9.44 0.96 8.71
CA GLU A 84 9.82 2.21 9.38
C GLU A 84 9.12 2.36 10.74
N ARG A 85 7.86 1.91 10.85
CA ARG A 85 7.09 1.96 12.10
C ARG A 85 7.66 1.05 13.18
N ASP A 86 8.24 -0.09 12.81
CA ASP A 86 8.91 -0.98 13.76
C ASP A 86 10.16 -0.30 14.32
N ILE A 87 10.94 0.33 13.44
CA ILE A 87 12.13 1.11 13.80
C ILE A 87 11.76 2.28 14.72
N VAL A 88 10.74 3.07 14.37
CA VAL A 88 10.27 4.21 15.18
C VAL A 88 9.80 3.75 16.56
N ARG A 89 9.06 2.63 16.65
CA ARG A 89 8.65 2.06 17.93
C ARG A 89 9.86 1.65 18.77
N LYS A 90 10.85 0.98 18.17
CA LYS A 90 12.04 0.56 18.89
C LYS A 90 12.92 1.73 19.36
N LEU A 91 13.02 2.78 18.56
CA LEU A 91 13.73 4.01 18.94
C LEU A 91 13.14 4.64 20.20
N ALA A 92 11.82 4.57 20.38
CA ALA A 92 11.15 5.03 21.59
C ALA A 92 11.43 4.12 22.81
N GLU A 93 11.56 2.80 22.60
CA GLU A 93 11.86 1.83 23.65
C GLU A 93 13.34 1.83 24.09
N THR A 94 14.26 2.05 23.14
CA THR A 94 15.71 1.94 23.37
C THR A 94 16.50 3.15 22.83
N PRO A 95 16.26 4.37 23.35
CA PRO A 95 16.88 5.59 22.82
C PRO A 95 18.41 5.49 22.80
N GLY A 96 19.00 5.82 21.65
CA GLY A 96 20.46 5.80 21.43
C GLY A 96 21.08 4.41 21.24
N GLN A 97 20.30 3.33 21.36
CA GLN A 97 20.81 1.95 21.30
C GLN A 97 20.23 1.13 20.14
N THR A 98 19.23 1.64 19.42
CA THR A 98 18.52 0.88 18.38
C THR A 98 19.36 0.63 17.12
N LEU A 99 20.18 1.59 16.67
CA LEU A 99 20.86 1.47 15.37
C LEU A 99 21.83 0.28 15.26
N PRO A 100 22.59 -0.09 16.32
CA PRO A 100 23.44 -1.28 16.31
C PRO A 100 22.70 -2.61 16.45
N GLN A 101 21.41 -2.61 16.85
CA GLN A 101 20.63 -3.83 17.00
C GLN A 101 20.42 -4.53 15.65
N THR A 102 20.12 -5.82 15.70
CA THR A 102 19.86 -6.62 14.51
C THR A 102 18.44 -6.45 14.00
N VAL A 103 18.22 -6.75 12.72
CA VAL A 103 16.88 -6.85 12.12
C VAL A 103 16.05 -7.92 12.85
N ALA A 104 16.66 -9.05 13.23
CA ALA A 104 15.98 -10.16 13.91
C ALA A 104 15.32 -9.76 15.25
N GLU A 105 15.92 -8.81 15.97
CA GLU A 105 15.42 -8.27 17.24
C GLU A 105 14.23 -7.32 17.08
N ASN A 106 14.00 -6.83 15.86
CA ASN A 106 13.13 -5.69 15.57
C ASN A 106 12.02 -6.00 14.56
N MET A 107 12.19 -7.05 13.76
CA MET A 107 11.24 -7.43 12.73
C MET A 107 9.97 -8.07 13.31
N THR A 108 8.88 -7.97 12.56
CA THR A 108 7.67 -8.74 12.80
C THR A 108 7.81 -10.13 12.19
N ARG A 109 7.68 -11.18 13.00
CA ARG A 109 7.78 -12.59 12.56
C ARG A 109 6.47 -13.18 12.06
N ASP A 110 5.33 -12.80 12.66
CA ASP A 110 4.00 -13.17 12.15
C ASP A 110 3.61 -12.27 10.97
N VAL A 111 4.20 -12.55 9.81
CA VAL A 111 4.00 -11.76 8.60
C VAL A 111 2.68 -12.14 7.95
N LYS A 112 1.81 -11.15 7.75
CA LYS A 112 0.61 -11.34 6.93
C LYS A 112 0.98 -11.25 5.45
N THR A 113 0.53 -12.22 4.67
CA THR A 113 0.82 -12.33 3.24
C THR A 113 -0.45 -12.41 2.41
N CYS A 114 -0.34 -12.18 1.11
CA CYS A 114 -1.40 -12.41 0.13
C CYS A 114 -0.92 -13.29 -1.03
N GLY A 115 -1.85 -13.82 -1.81
CA GLY A 115 -1.59 -14.48 -3.08
C GLY A 115 -1.93 -13.59 -4.29
N PRO A 116 -1.45 -13.92 -5.51
CA PRO A 116 -1.81 -13.21 -6.74
C PRO A 116 -3.31 -13.18 -7.05
N ASP A 117 -4.06 -14.15 -6.53
CA ASP A 117 -5.50 -14.27 -6.73
C ASP A 117 -6.35 -13.51 -5.71
N ASP A 118 -5.74 -13.00 -4.63
CA ASP A 118 -6.45 -12.19 -3.65
C ASP A 118 -6.97 -10.91 -4.29
N THR A 119 -8.18 -10.48 -3.90
CA THR A 119 -8.71 -9.19 -4.33
C THR A 119 -8.01 -8.04 -3.62
N LEU A 120 -7.85 -6.91 -4.32
CA LEU A 120 -7.22 -5.72 -3.75
C LEU A 120 -8.02 -5.18 -2.55
N VAL A 121 -9.36 -5.29 -2.59
CA VAL A 121 -10.24 -4.93 -1.46
C VAL A 121 -9.98 -5.79 -0.23
N SER A 122 -9.83 -7.12 -0.40
CA SER A 122 -9.45 -8.04 0.67
C SER A 122 -8.11 -7.64 1.31
N VAL A 123 -7.11 -7.35 0.49
CA VAL A 123 -5.78 -6.90 0.95
C VAL A 123 -5.89 -5.59 1.74
N LEU A 124 -6.56 -4.58 1.20
CA LEU A 124 -6.74 -3.28 1.86
C LEU A 124 -7.46 -3.41 3.19
N ARG A 125 -8.48 -4.25 3.26
CA ARG A 125 -9.21 -4.51 4.49
C ARG A 125 -8.29 -5.10 5.55
N ARG A 126 -7.51 -6.13 5.21
CA ARG A 126 -6.51 -6.73 6.11
C ARG A 126 -5.45 -5.73 6.58
N MET A 127 -4.96 -4.88 5.68
CA MET A 127 -4.02 -3.79 6.01
C MET A 127 -4.62 -2.80 7.01
N SER A 128 -5.87 -2.38 6.77
CA SER A 128 -6.58 -1.43 7.63
C SER A 128 -6.84 -2.02 9.03
N GLU A 129 -7.41 -3.22 9.09
CA GLU A 129 -7.73 -3.92 10.35
C GLU A 129 -6.46 -4.23 11.15
N GLY A 130 -5.41 -4.72 10.48
CA GLY A 130 -4.12 -5.03 11.11
C GLY A 130 -3.22 -3.81 11.35
N ARG A 131 -3.61 -2.62 10.90
CA ARG A 131 -2.85 -1.36 11.00
C ARG A 131 -1.42 -1.49 10.46
N PHE A 132 -1.27 -2.10 9.29
CA PHE A 132 -0.03 -2.19 8.55
C PHE A 132 -0.26 -1.83 7.08
N ARG A 133 0.80 -1.44 6.37
CA ARG A 133 0.69 -0.87 5.01
C ARG A 133 1.46 -1.62 3.94
N HIS A 134 2.17 -2.69 4.32
CA HIS A 134 3.00 -3.50 3.43
C HIS A 134 2.59 -4.96 3.61
N MET A 135 2.41 -5.69 2.52
CA MET A 135 2.04 -7.09 2.53
C MET A 135 2.87 -7.83 1.46
N PRO A 136 3.70 -8.82 1.85
CA PRO A 136 4.39 -9.66 0.88
C PRO A 136 3.41 -10.54 0.10
N VAL A 137 3.67 -10.68 -1.20
CA VAL A 137 2.93 -11.57 -2.10
C VAL A 137 3.66 -12.90 -2.19
N MET A 138 2.96 -13.98 -1.86
CA MET A 138 3.46 -15.35 -1.93
C MET A 138 2.93 -16.05 -3.18
N GLU A 139 3.82 -16.67 -3.95
CA GLU A 139 3.46 -17.51 -5.09
C GLU A 139 4.34 -18.75 -5.10
N ARG A 140 3.73 -19.94 -5.16
CA ARG A 140 4.43 -21.23 -5.14
C ARG A 140 5.44 -21.39 -4.00
N GLY A 141 5.11 -20.85 -2.82
CA GLY A 141 5.93 -20.97 -1.60
C GLY A 141 7.06 -19.96 -1.49
N ALA A 142 7.23 -19.05 -2.44
CA ALA A 142 8.24 -17.99 -2.40
C ALA A 142 7.61 -16.60 -2.34
N VAL A 143 8.33 -15.64 -1.74
CA VAL A 143 7.96 -14.22 -1.83
C VAL A 143 8.32 -13.74 -3.23
N VAL A 144 7.33 -13.27 -3.99
CA VAL A 144 7.54 -12.80 -5.37
C VAL A 144 7.42 -11.30 -5.53
N ALA A 145 6.81 -10.61 -4.58
CA ALA A 145 6.65 -9.15 -4.61
C ALA A 145 6.28 -8.59 -3.23
N MET A 146 6.31 -7.27 -3.10
CA MET A 146 5.71 -6.54 -1.99
C MET A 146 4.67 -5.57 -2.54
N ILE A 147 3.45 -5.60 -1.96
CA ILE A 147 2.42 -4.60 -2.24
C ILE A 147 2.18 -3.72 -1.03
N THR A 148 1.82 -2.47 -1.30
CA THR A 148 1.55 -1.44 -0.31
C THR A 148 0.15 -0.87 -0.48
N THR A 149 -0.37 -0.23 0.56
CA THR A 149 -1.61 0.56 0.44
C THR A 149 -1.51 1.61 -0.67
N GLY A 150 -0.33 2.23 -0.84
CA GLY A 150 -0.08 3.23 -1.88
C GLY A 150 -0.15 2.64 -3.29
N ASP A 151 0.29 1.40 -3.48
CA ASP A 151 0.19 0.72 -4.79
C ASP A 151 -1.27 0.51 -5.19
N VAL A 152 -2.13 0.12 -4.25
CA VAL A 152 -3.55 -0.07 -4.53
C VAL A 152 -4.24 1.25 -4.85
N VAL A 153 -3.89 2.31 -4.14
CA VAL A 153 -4.38 3.67 -4.43
C VAL A 153 -3.93 4.11 -5.83
N ASN A 154 -2.64 3.94 -6.15
CA ASN A 154 -2.09 4.32 -7.45
C ASN A 154 -2.72 3.52 -8.60
N TYR A 155 -2.83 2.19 -8.44
CA TYR A 155 -3.54 1.32 -9.39
C TYR A 155 -4.94 1.83 -9.67
N ARG A 156 -5.66 2.28 -8.63
CA ARG A 156 -7.03 2.78 -8.81
C ARG A 156 -7.09 4.12 -9.54
N LEU A 157 -6.16 5.03 -9.25
CA LEU A 157 -6.06 6.31 -9.95
C LEU A 157 -5.81 6.09 -11.44
N THR A 158 -4.85 5.23 -11.78
CA THR A 158 -4.52 4.90 -13.18
C THR A 158 -5.71 4.28 -13.91
N GLU A 159 -6.45 3.34 -13.28
CA GLU A 159 -7.65 2.76 -13.87
C GLU A 159 -8.74 3.81 -14.16
N LEU A 160 -8.98 4.72 -13.21
CA LEU A 160 -9.98 5.80 -13.39
C LEU A 160 -9.58 6.76 -14.52
N GLU A 161 -8.30 7.07 -14.66
CA GLU A 161 -7.78 7.90 -15.75
C GLU A 161 -7.98 7.22 -17.12
N HIS A 162 -7.72 5.91 -17.21
CA HIS A 162 -7.97 5.14 -18.43
C HIS A 162 -9.46 5.10 -18.81
N GLU A 163 -10.35 4.85 -17.85
CA GLU A 163 -11.80 4.87 -18.07
C GLU A 163 -12.28 6.24 -18.56
N ALA A 164 -11.83 7.32 -17.92
CA ALA A 164 -12.17 8.68 -18.31
C ALA A 164 -11.68 9.01 -19.73
N LEU A 165 -10.51 8.51 -20.14
CA LEU A 165 -9.97 8.70 -21.48
C LEU A 165 -10.81 7.97 -22.55
N GLN A 166 -11.22 6.73 -22.27
CA GLN A 166 -12.05 5.92 -23.18
C GLN A 166 -13.41 6.59 -23.43
N LEU A 167 -14.07 7.09 -22.38
CA LEU A 167 -15.35 7.80 -22.53
C LEU A 167 -15.22 9.06 -23.39
N LYS A 168 -14.11 9.81 -23.25
CA LYS A 168 -13.86 10.98 -24.10
C LYS A 168 -13.70 10.61 -25.58
N GLN A 169 -13.03 9.50 -25.88
CA GLN A 169 -12.83 9.05 -27.27
C GLN A 169 -14.15 8.68 -27.96
N LEU A 170 -15.13 8.16 -27.23
CA LEU A 170 -16.46 7.83 -27.77
C LEU A 170 -17.33 9.05 -28.12
N ILE A 171 -17.04 10.22 -27.55
CA ILE A 171 -17.79 11.46 -27.81
C ILE A 171 -17.17 12.25 -28.97
N VAL A 172 -15.86 12.10 -29.19
CA VAL A 172 -15.09 12.85 -30.19
C VAL A 172 -14.99 12.10 -31.53
N GLY A 173 -15.30 10.79 -31.56
CA GLY A 173 -15.42 9.98 -32.78
C GLY A 173 -16.85 9.92 -33.29
#